data_AF-A0A348FXS9-F1
#
_entry.id   AF-A0A348FXS9-F1
#
_cell.length_a   1.000
_cell.length_b   1.000
_cell.length_c   1.000
_cell.angle_alpha   90.00
_cell.angle_beta   90.00
_cell.angle_gamma   90.00
#
_symmetry.space_group_name_H-M   'P 1'
#
loop_
_entity.id
_entity.type
_entity.pdbx_description
1 polymer ?
#
loop_
_entity_poly.entity_id
_entity_poly.type
_entity_poly.pdbx_seq_one_letter_code
_entity_poly.pdbx_strand_id
1 'polypeptide(L)'
;MRLVEVETFGTVEADNDDLLLECFEDHEAYIAAKKHDKFLIVGRKGSGKTAIFRKLVSDKAYDYFCHGHSFSDYPWFHHDAQKKAGVPDAECFRYSWEYVMLISLARMILKDANDPWSEESLEAMVRLQDFVKDSYGTTEPELNRIFSPNTKLKLKPSLTAGLGPVSASIVAEQVEIPKLPLIVYEVNQALLETIIRCLNPNFNYHICFDELDRNFSLTEEIYRHRLSGLLIAARDFNRNLRRSGKNASVIIFLRDDILRYLKFEDKNKIVEDSAMMIEWDKRSTSRTLKGLMEKRFSKVLGIPDSLAWEEVFAEDQQMPGRQTKYQYILDRTFKRPRDIIKFTNEILRHYKQDGDQVGKFVNKNIISAREEYSKYMKKELVDEVHKHFPDEDFAFDVIRTIGNLSFTFNKFKESYDELKNLREVKTGHSIMLRELYNFSAIGFLKVGGSGGGSEWVWRYEDTEAEYDERATIFRVHSGLKEVLGLKQGRAIGANDAPVTAGDVDIETVEEA
;
A
#
# COMPACT_ATOMS: atom_id res chain seq x y z
N MET A 1 -11.88 20.54 24.48
CA MET A 1 -11.32 21.55 23.55
C MET A 1 -12.42 21.94 22.56
N ARG A 2 -12.51 23.19 22.11
CA ARG A 2 -13.50 23.58 21.07
C ARG A 2 -12.93 23.37 19.66
N LEU A 3 -13.78 23.11 18.66
CA LEU A 3 -13.35 22.92 17.27
C LEU A 3 -12.49 24.08 16.73
N VAL A 4 -12.78 25.32 17.11
CA VAL A 4 -11.99 26.49 16.71
C VAL A 4 -10.54 26.45 17.22
N GLU A 5 -10.30 25.78 18.34
CA GLU A 5 -8.98 25.64 18.98
C GLU A 5 -8.17 24.48 18.37
N VAL A 6 -8.81 23.54 17.68
CA VAL A 6 -8.14 22.35 17.09
C VAL A 6 -7.23 22.76 15.94
N GLU A 7 -5.94 22.43 15.99
CA GLU A 7 -5.02 22.72 14.87
C GLU A 7 -5.22 21.77 13.68
N THR A 8 -5.34 20.47 13.96
CA THR A 8 -5.47 19.40 12.96
C THR A 8 -6.07 18.13 13.58
N PHE A 9 -6.69 17.28 12.76
CA PHE A 9 -7.11 15.92 13.13
C PHE A 9 -6.09 14.83 12.72
N GLY A 10 -4.86 15.25 12.45
CA GLY A 10 -3.75 14.40 12.02
C GLY A 10 -3.16 14.84 10.69
N THR A 11 -1.99 14.31 10.33
CA THR A 11 -1.31 14.67 9.09
C THR A 11 -1.52 13.64 7.99
N VAL A 12 -1.28 14.05 6.75
CA VAL A 12 -1.39 13.14 5.58
C VAL A 12 -0.23 12.15 5.48
N GLU A 13 0.93 12.53 6.01
CA GLU A 13 2.11 11.67 6.10
C GLU A 13 2.06 10.92 7.43
N ALA A 14 2.16 9.59 7.34
CA ALA A 14 2.12 8.73 8.51
C ALA A 14 3.24 9.07 9.50
N ASP A 15 4.46 9.35 9.04
CA ASP A 15 5.63 9.59 9.90
C ASP A 15 5.48 10.85 10.78
N ASN A 16 4.76 11.85 10.28
CA ASN A 16 4.52 13.13 10.96
C ASN A 16 3.18 13.18 11.73
N ASP A 17 2.42 12.08 11.76
CA ASP A 17 1.10 12.03 12.40
C ASP A 17 1.20 11.53 13.84
N ASP A 18 1.25 12.46 14.80
CA ASP A 18 1.32 12.16 16.23
C ASP A 18 0.10 11.37 16.74
N LEU A 19 -1.05 11.48 16.04
CA LEU A 19 -2.27 10.75 16.40
C LEU A 19 -2.29 9.31 15.88
N LEU A 20 -1.35 8.91 15.02
CA LEU A 20 -1.43 7.66 14.27
C LEU A 20 -1.51 6.44 15.17
N LEU A 21 -0.64 6.33 16.18
CA LEU A 21 -0.58 5.15 17.05
C LEU A 21 -1.71 5.15 18.08
N GLU A 22 -2.09 6.33 18.58
CA GLU A 22 -3.12 6.46 19.60
C GLU A 22 -4.54 6.28 19.04
N CYS A 23 -4.76 6.72 17.81
CA CYS A 23 -6.03 6.60 17.10
C CYS A 23 -6.02 5.44 16.09
N PHE A 24 -5.12 4.47 16.26
CA PHE A 24 -5.00 3.35 15.35
C PHE A 24 -6.28 2.50 15.37
N GLU A 25 -6.69 2.05 14.19
CA GLU A 25 -7.77 1.08 14.02
C GLU A 25 -7.17 -0.31 13.79
N ASP A 26 -7.55 -1.29 14.62
CA ASP A 26 -7.10 -2.68 14.52
C ASP A 26 -7.72 -3.36 13.29
N HIS A 27 -7.18 -2.98 12.13
CA HIS A 27 -7.56 -3.45 10.82
C HIS A 27 -7.20 -4.92 10.64
N GLU A 28 -8.02 -5.67 9.90
CA GLU A 28 -7.87 -7.12 9.71
C GLU A 28 -6.48 -7.47 9.15
N ALA A 29 -5.93 -6.64 8.24
CA ALA A 29 -4.56 -6.72 7.76
C ALA A 29 -3.47 -6.65 8.84
N TYR A 30 -3.61 -5.77 9.84
CA TYR A 30 -2.68 -5.71 10.98
C TYR A 30 -2.77 -6.99 11.82
N ILE A 31 -3.99 -7.42 12.13
CA ILE A 31 -4.25 -8.62 12.93
C ILE A 31 -3.68 -9.87 12.23
N ALA A 32 -3.94 -10.03 10.93
CA ALA A 32 -3.46 -11.16 10.14
C ALA A 32 -1.94 -11.18 10.01
N ALA A 33 -1.30 -10.01 9.85
CA ALA A 33 0.15 -9.89 9.82
C ALA A 33 0.77 -10.27 11.17
N LYS A 34 0.22 -9.74 12.27
CA LYS A 34 0.68 -10.01 13.63
C LYS A 34 0.53 -11.48 14.04
N LYS A 35 -0.47 -12.19 13.52
CA LYS A 35 -0.70 -13.62 13.75
C LYS A 35 0.14 -14.55 12.84
N HIS A 36 1.03 -13.99 12.01
CA HIS A 36 1.77 -14.72 10.97
C HIS A 36 0.88 -15.38 9.89
N ASP A 37 -0.41 -15.03 9.79
CA ASP A 37 -1.37 -15.63 8.86
C ASP A 37 -1.17 -15.13 7.43
N LYS A 38 -0.94 -13.83 7.28
CA LYS A 38 -0.76 -13.16 5.99
C LYS A 38 0.52 -12.35 6.02
N PHE A 39 1.37 -12.54 5.02
CA PHE A 39 2.66 -11.84 4.97
C PHE A 39 2.67 -10.71 3.93
N LEU A 40 1.76 -10.72 2.96
CA LEU A 40 1.72 -9.71 1.91
C LEU A 40 0.57 -8.74 2.18
N ILE A 41 0.88 -7.53 2.65
CA ILE A 41 -0.11 -6.50 2.94
C ILE A 41 -0.16 -5.51 1.78
N VAL A 42 -1.32 -5.46 1.12
CA VAL A 42 -1.46 -4.77 -0.17
C VAL A 42 -2.46 -3.62 -0.07
N GLY A 43 -2.14 -2.48 -0.68
CA GLY A 43 -3.12 -1.40 -0.81
C GLY A 43 -2.59 -0.19 -1.54
N ARG A 44 -3.49 0.68 -1.99
CA ARG A 44 -3.15 1.91 -2.72
C ARG A 44 -2.31 2.89 -1.87
N LYS A 45 -1.67 3.86 -2.50
CA LYS A 45 -0.98 4.95 -1.77
C LYS A 45 -1.98 5.65 -0.85
N GLY A 46 -1.65 5.85 0.43
CA GLY A 46 -2.54 6.46 1.42
C GLY A 46 -3.56 5.52 2.10
N SER A 47 -3.59 4.22 1.78
CA SER A 47 -4.55 3.26 2.37
C SER A 47 -4.31 2.89 3.83
N GLY A 48 -3.10 3.13 4.37
CA GLY A 48 -2.73 2.78 5.75
C GLY A 48 -1.60 1.75 5.90
N LYS A 49 -0.91 1.35 4.82
CA LYS A 49 0.24 0.43 4.88
C LYS A 49 1.28 0.85 5.91
N THR A 50 1.78 2.08 5.81
CA THR A 50 2.77 2.63 6.74
C THR A 50 2.22 2.75 8.17
N ALA A 51 0.92 2.95 8.35
CA ALA A 51 0.32 2.94 9.69
C ALA A 51 0.37 1.54 10.33
N ILE A 52 0.05 0.49 9.57
CA ILE A 52 0.17 -0.91 10.01
C ILE A 52 1.64 -1.25 10.29
N PHE A 53 2.55 -0.85 9.41
CA PHE A 53 4.00 -1.02 9.59
C PHE A 53 4.47 -0.38 10.89
N ARG A 54 4.14 0.91 11.12
CA ARG A 54 4.50 1.63 12.34
C ARG A 54 3.91 0.97 13.57
N LYS A 55 2.65 0.51 13.51
CA LYS A 55 1.99 -0.17 14.62
C LYS A 55 2.72 -1.45 15.00
N LEU A 56 3.03 -2.33 14.04
CA LEU A 56 3.81 -3.57 14.29
C LEU A 56 5.17 -3.26 14.91
N VAL A 57 5.92 -2.31 14.36
CA VAL A 57 7.26 -1.96 14.86
C VAL A 57 7.20 -1.30 16.25
N SER A 58 6.13 -0.55 16.55
CA SER A 58 5.96 0.14 17.83
C SER A 58 5.47 -0.75 18.97
N ASP A 59 4.86 -1.90 18.65
CA ASP A 59 4.34 -2.82 19.64
C ASP A 59 5.50 -3.40 20.46
N LYS A 60 5.32 -3.40 21.79
CA LYS A 60 6.31 -3.93 22.73
C LYS A 60 5.63 -4.94 23.64
N ALA A 61 6.16 -6.16 23.65
CA ALA A 61 5.87 -7.19 24.64
C ALA A 61 7.15 -8.00 24.88
N TYR A 62 7.21 -8.71 26.00
CA TYR A 62 8.40 -9.51 26.35
C TYR A 62 8.67 -10.65 25.36
N ASP A 63 7.62 -11.11 24.66
CA ASP A 63 7.61 -12.20 23.69
C ASP A 63 7.35 -11.71 22.25
N TYR A 64 7.56 -10.42 21.98
CA TYR A 64 7.31 -9.81 20.68
C TYR A 64 8.50 -8.99 20.22
N PHE A 65 9.10 -9.42 19.11
CA PHE A 65 10.24 -8.76 18.48
C PHE A 65 9.86 -8.38 17.04
N CYS A 66 9.99 -7.10 16.70
CA CYS A 66 9.71 -6.62 15.37
C CYS A 66 10.80 -5.66 14.91
N HIS A 67 11.30 -5.86 13.70
CA HIS A 67 12.25 -4.96 13.06
C HIS A 67 11.72 -4.50 11.70
N GLY A 68 11.64 -3.19 11.52
CA GLY A 68 11.17 -2.56 10.30
C GLY A 68 12.33 -2.09 9.42
N HIS A 69 12.20 -2.34 8.13
CA HIS A 69 13.10 -1.86 7.10
C HIS A 69 12.36 -0.94 6.14
N SER A 70 12.86 0.29 6.02
CA SER A 70 12.55 1.18 4.90
C SER A 70 13.65 1.04 3.84
N PHE A 71 13.23 0.92 2.58
CA PHE A 71 14.14 0.81 1.43
C PHE A 71 14.48 2.15 0.78
N SER A 72 14.23 3.27 1.48
CA SER A 72 14.55 4.63 1.01
C SER A 72 16.02 4.81 0.61
N ASP A 73 16.95 4.32 1.44
CA ASP A 73 18.40 4.47 1.22
C ASP A 73 19.08 3.12 0.89
N TYR A 74 18.33 2.16 0.36
CA TYR A 74 18.85 0.84 0.05
C TYR A 74 19.71 0.85 -1.24
N PRO A 75 20.94 0.31 -1.22
CA PRO A 75 21.85 0.38 -2.35
C PRO A 75 21.50 -0.68 -3.42
N TRP A 76 20.47 -0.40 -4.22
CA TRP A 76 19.96 -1.31 -5.25
C TRP A 76 21.02 -1.83 -6.22
N PHE A 77 21.99 -0.99 -6.60
CA PHE A 77 23.13 -1.38 -7.43
C PHE A 77 23.93 -2.57 -6.85
N HIS A 78 24.13 -2.60 -5.53
CA HIS A 78 24.85 -3.70 -4.87
C HIS A 78 24.01 -4.97 -4.82
N HIS A 79 22.68 -4.85 -4.70
CA HIS A 79 21.76 -5.97 -4.80
C HIS A 79 21.71 -6.52 -6.23
N ASP A 80 21.77 -5.66 -7.25
CA ASP A 80 21.77 -6.09 -8.66
C ASP A 80 22.96 -7.00 -8.98
N ALA A 81 24.11 -6.72 -8.38
CA ALA A 81 25.30 -7.59 -8.46
C ALA A 81 25.09 -8.98 -7.83
N GLN A 82 24.01 -9.18 -7.05
CA GLN A 82 23.65 -10.46 -6.43
C GLN A 82 22.69 -11.31 -7.27
N LYS A 83 22.46 -10.95 -8.54
CA LYS A 83 21.64 -11.75 -9.46
C LYS A 83 22.21 -13.18 -9.60
N LYS A 84 21.40 -14.20 -9.32
CA LYS A 84 21.76 -15.61 -9.53
C LYS A 84 21.61 -15.96 -11.02
N ALA A 85 22.68 -16.50 -11.61
CA ALA A 85 22.65 -17.04 -12.96
C ALA A 85 22.04 -18.46 -13.00
N GLY A 86 21.44 -18.83 -14.13
CA GLY A 86 20.90 -20.18 -14.36
C GLY A 86 19.53 -20.46 -13.74
N VAL A 87 18.83 -19.43 -13.26
CA VAL A 87 17.45 -19.51 -12.75
C VAL A 87 16.53 -18.60 -13.58
N PRO A 88 15.20 -18.81 -13.58
CA PRO A 88 14.26 -17.91 -14.24
C PRO A 88 14.45 -16.45 -13.81
N ASP A 89 14.24 -15.49 -14.72
CA ASP A 89 14.46 -14.08 -14.43
C ASP A 89 13.61 -13.56 -13.26
N ALA A 90 12.37 -14.05 -13.11
CA ALA A 90 11.53 -13.71 -11.97
C ALA A 90 12.08 -14.19 -10.61
N GLU A 91 12.96 -15.21 -10.61
CA GLU A 91 13.56 -15.80 -9.41
C GLU A 91 15.02 -15.37 -9.19
N CYS A 92 15.59 -14.60 -10.09
CA CYS A 92 17.03 -14.33 -10.09
C CYS A 92 17.54 -13.56 -8.85
N PHE A 93 16.64 -12.93 -8.08
CA PHE A 93 16.94 -12.28 -6.80
C PHE A 93 16.40 -13.02 -5.57
N ARG A 94 15.79 -14.20 -5.74
CA ARG A 94 15.19 -14.97 -4.64
C ARG A 94 16.19 -15.25 -3.52
N TYR A 95 17.38 -15.75 -3.86
CA TYR A 95 18.39 -16.11 -2.87
C TYR A 95 19.02 -14.90 -2.17
N SER A 96 19.21 -13.79 -2.88
CA SER A 96 19.73 -12.58 -2.26
C SER A 96 18.70 -11.94 -1.32
N TRP A 97 17.41 -12.02 -1.63
CA TRP A 97 16.36 -11.62 -0.69
C TRP A 97 16.27 -12.51 0.55
N GLU A 98 16.34 -13.83 0.37
CA GLU A 98 16.40 -14.77 1.50
C GLU A 98 17.62 -14.47 2.39
N TYR A 99 18.78 -14.15 1.80
CA TYR A 99 19.96 -13.74 2.56
C TYR A 99 19.71 -12.46 3.38
N VAL A 100 19.07 -11.44 2.79
CA VAL A 100 18.68 -10.21 3.51
C VAL A 100 17.76 -10.52 4.68
N MET A 101 16.75 -11.38 4.48
CA MET A 101 15.83 -11.81 5.54
C MET A 101 16.56 -12.53 6.68
N LEU A 102 17.49 -13.44 6.34
CA LEU A 102 18.30 -14.18 7.30
C LEU A 102 19.18 -13.25 8.14
N ILE A 103 19.90 -12.31 7.51
CA ILE A 103 20.73 -11.32 8.23
C ILE A 103 19.87 -10.40 9.10
N SER A 104 18.68 -10.02 8.63
CA SER A 104 17.74 -9.19 9.40
C SER A 104 17.21 -9.93 10.64
N LEU A 105 16.92 -11.22 10.51
CA LEU A 105 16.50 -12.04 11.65
C LEU A 105 17.66 -12.31 12.61
N ALA A 106 18.87 -12.54 12.08
CA ALA A 106 20.07 -12.69 12.88
C ALA A 106 20.37 -11.45 13.72
N ARG A 107 20.24 -10.26 13.13
CA ARG A 107 20.33 -8.99 13.86
C ARG A 107 19.33 -8.93 15.01
N MET A 108 18.06 -9.24 14.77
CA MET A 108 17.01 -9.21 15.79
C MET A 108 17.28 -10.21 16.93
N ILE A 109 17.73 -11.41 16.60
CA ILE A 109 18.13 -12.44 17.59
C ILE A 109 19.30 -11.92 18.43
N LEU A 110 20.37 -11.44 17.80
CA LEU A 110 21.60 -11.06 18.51
C LEU A 110 21.46 -9.77 19.32
N LYS A 111 20.54 -8.89 18.92
CA LYS A 111 20.34 -7.59 19.57
C LYS A 111 19.23 -7.63 20.61
N ASP A 112 18.05 -8.11 20.21
CA ASP A 112 16.81 -7.89 20.94
C ASP A 112 16.36 -9.16 21.68
N ALA A 113 16.56 -10.34 21.07
CA ALA A 113 16.16 -11.64 21.62
C ALA A 113 17.37 -12.54 21.94
N ASN A 114 18.35 -11.98 22.65
CA ASN A 114 19.67 -12.59 22.88
C ASN A 114 19.72 -13.58 24.06
N ASP A 115 18.58 -13.86 24.68
CA ASP A 115 18.45 -14.86 25.73
C ASP A 115 18.23 -16.26 25.12
N PRO A 116 19.19 -17.19 25.26
CA PRO A 116 19.04 -18.55 24.74
C PRO A 116 17.95 -19.30 25.51
N TRP A 117 17.14 -20.08 24.79
CA TRP A 117 16.03 -20.83 25.37
C TRP A 117 16.35 -22.31 25.64
N SER A 118 17.53 -22.77 25.19
CA SER A 118 18.09 -24.11 25.44
C SER A 118 19.61 -24.11 25.26
N GLU A 119 20.29 -25.20 25.59
CA GLU A 119 21.72 -25.36 25.32
C GLU A 119 22.02 -25.33 23.81
N GLU A 120 21.19 -25.97 23.00
CA GLU A 120 21.33 -25.95 21.54
C GLU A 120 21.12 -24.55 20.95
N SER A 121 20.21 -23.78 21.54
CA SER A 121 19.99 -22.36 21.20
C SER A 121 21.21 -21.53 21.53
N LEU A 122 21.81 -21.70 22.71
CA LEU A 122 23.04 -21.01 23.11
C LEU A 122 24.18 -21.28 22.12
N GLU A 123 24.42 -22.54 21.78
CA GLU A 123 25.46 -22.87 20.79
C GLU A 123 25.18 -22.27 19.41
N ALA A 124 23.92 -22.30 18.96
CA ALA A 124 23.52 -21.73 17.69
C ALA A 124 23.69 -20.20 17.68
N MET A 125 23.36 -19.52 18.77
CA MET A 125 23.55 -18.08 18.93
C MET A 125 25.03 -17.70 18.90
N VAL A 126 25.91 -18.47 19.55
CA VAL A 126 27.37 -18.26 19.47
C VAL A 126 27.86 -18.40 18.03
N ARG A 127 27.44 -19.46 17.31
CA ARG A 127 27.79 -19.65 15.89
C ARG A 127 27.29 -18.50 15.01
N LEU A 128 26.07 -18.04 15.25
CA LEU A 128 25.45 -16.93 14.52
C LEU A 128 26.18 -15.62 14.79
N GLN A 129 26.50 -15.34 16.05
CA GLN A 129 27.24 -14.16 16.47
C GLN A 129 28.63 -14.11 15.83
N ASP A 130 29.35 -15.23 15.86
CA ASP A 130 30.66 -15.38 15.21
C ASP A 130 30.58 -15.05 13.72
N PHE A 131 29.64 -15.66 13.00
CA PHE A 131 29.46 -15.39 11.56
C PHE A 131 29.15 -13.92 11.28
N VAL A 132 28.17 -13.34 11.97
CA VAL A 132 27.71 -11.96 11.73
C VAL A 132 28.82 -10.97 12.09
N LYS A 133 29.46 -11.12 13.25
CA LYS A 133 30.51 -10.21 13.71
C LYS A 133 31.79 -10.33 12.87
N ASP A 134 32.19 -11.53 12.48
CA ASP A 134 33.40 -11.73 11.69
C ASP A 134 33.23 -11.28 10.23
N SER A 135 32.00 -11.33 9.70
CA SER A 135 31.66 -10.89 8.34
C SER A 135 31.42 -9.39 8.24
N TYR A 136 30.68 -8.81 9.20
CA TYR A 136 30.21 -7.42 9.14
C TYR A 136 30.87 -6.47 10.15
N GLY A 137 31.67 -6.98 11.08
CA GLY A 137 32.33 -6.20 12.13
C GLY A 137 31.40 -5.77 13.28
N THR A 138 30.12 -6.13 13.24
CA THR A 138 29.08 -5.76 14.21
C THR A 138 28.02 -6.86 14.30
N THR A 139 27.28 -6.93 15.40
CA THR A 139 26.06 -7.77 15.52
C THR A 139 24.81 -7.10 14.97
N GLU A 140 24.91 -5.82 14.60
CA GLU A 140 23.82 -5.01 14.06
C GLU A 140 24.13 -4.50 12.64
N PRO A 141 24.27 -5.38 11.65
CA PRO A 141 24.48 -4.93 10.27
C PRO A 141 23.28 -4.09 9.79
N GLU A 142 23.59 -2.95 9.20
CA GLU A 142 22.62 -2.11 8.49
C GLU A 142 22.35 -2.70 7.10
N LEU A 143 21.11 -2.60 6.62
CA LEU A 143 20.72 -3.14 5.30
C LEU A 143 21.63 -2.64 4.17
N ASN A 144 22.00 -1.36 4.20
CA ASN A 144 22.84 -0.74 3.18
C ASN A 144 24.30 -1.26 3.17
N ARG A 145 24.70 -2.07 4.15
CA ARG A 145 26.03 -2.69 4.23
C ARG A 145 26.03 -4.18 3.87
N ILE A 146 24.86 -4.83 3.82
CA ILE A 146 24.73 -6.29 3.62
C ILE A 146 25.46 -6.74 2.36
N PHE A 147 25.31 -5.98 1.26
CA PHE A 147 25.94 -6.27 -0.03
C PHE A 147 27.08 -5.32 -0.39
N SER A 148 27.71 -4.66 0.59
CA SER A 148 28.88 -3.81 0.31
C SER A 148 30.00 -4.64 -0.33
N PRO A 149 30.60 -4.19 -1.45
CA PRO A 149 31.61 -4.96 -2.18
C PRO A 149 32.90 -5.17 -1.38
N ASN A 150 33.14 -4.34 -0.35
CA ASN A 150 34.30 -4.46 0.53
C ASN A 150 34.10 -5.50 1.65
N THR A 151 32.88 -6.00 1.83
CA THR A 151 32.55 -7.01 2.84
C THR A 151 33.06 -8.38 2.40
N LYS A 152 33.67 -9.10 3.34
CA LYS A 152 34.13 -10.48 3.17
C LYS A 152 33.45 -11.38 4.19
N LEU A 153 32.60 -12.27 3.72
CA LEU A 153 31.90 -13.24 4.56
C LEU A 153 32.88 -14.26 5.12
N LYS A 154 32.77 -14.55 6.41
CA LYS A 154 33.62 -15.50 7.13
C LYS A 154 32.87 -16.79 7.39
N LEU A 155 33.06 -17.76 6.51
CA LEU A 155 32.36 -19.05 6.56
C LEU A 155 33.21 -20.06 7.32
N LYS A 156 33.14 -20.02 8.65
CA LYS A 156 33.79 -21.02 9.51
C LYS A 156 33.11 -22.39 9.35
N PRO A 157 33.87 -23.50 9.48
CA PRO A 157 33.30 -24.85 9.48
C PRO A 157 32.18 -25.05 10.51
N SER A 158 32.21 -24.31 11.63
CA SER A 158 31.18 -24.36 12.66
C SER A 158 29.80 -23.92 12.16
N LEU A 159 29.72 -22.99 11.19
CA LEU A 159 28.45 -22.55 10.61
C LEU A 159 27.86 -23.60 9.66
N THR A 160 28.73 -24.36 8.98
CA THR A 160 28.34 -25.38 7.98
C THR A 160 28.31 -26.80 8.58
N ALA A 161 28.68 -26.95 9.86
CA ALA A 161 28.67 -28.19 10.60
C ALA A 161 27.23 -28.72 10.76
N GLY A 162 26.85 -29.66 9.89
CA GLY A 162 25.51 -30.25 9.85
C GLY A 162 24.97 -30.48 8.43
N LEU A 163 25.52 -29.77 7.42
CA LEU A 163 25.01 -29.78 6.04
C LEU A 163 25.50 -30.96 5.17
N GLY A 164 26.12 -31.99 5.76
CA GLY A 164 26.67 -33.13 5.02
C GLY A 164 27.68 -32.72 3.95
N PRO A 165 27.72 -33.37 2.76
CA PRO A 165 28.74 -33.11 1.72
C PRO A 165 28.71 -31.69 1.13
N VAL A 166 27.68 -30.88 1.41
CA VAL A 166 27.61 -29.46 1.04
C VAL A 166 28.71 -28.64 1.73
N SER A 167 29.11 -29.04 2.95
CA SER A 167 30.24 -28.42 3.66
C SER A 167 31.56 -28.51 2.90
N ALA A 168 31.75 -29.55 2.06
CA ALA A 168 32.97 -29.73 1.26
C ALA A 168 33.02 -28.78 0.03
N SER A 169 31.89 -28.21 -0.39
CA SER A 169 31.81 -27.27 -1.52
C SER A 169 32.26 -25.86 -1.13
N ILE A 170 32.20 -25.51 0.15
CA ILE A 170 32.66 -24.23 0.69
C ILE A 170 34.15 -24.38 1.04
N VAL A 171 35.00 -24.34 0.02
CA VAL A 171 36.46 -24.52 0.16
C VAL A 171 37.15 -23.28 0.75
N ALA A 172 36.51 -22.11 0.69
CA ALA A 172 37.10 -20.85 1.14
C ALA A 172 36.53 -20.39 2.49
N GLU A 173 37.41 -20.17 3.47
CA GLU A 173 37.05 -19.56 4.77
C GLU A 173 36.56 -18.11 4.63
N GLN A 174 36.87 -17.45 3.51
CA GLN A 174 36.48 -16.08 3.22
C GLN A 174 35.91 -15.94 1.80
N VAL A 175 34.76 -15.26 1.69
CA VAL A 175 34.10 -15.03 0.40
C VAL A 175 33.77 -13.56 0.24
N GLU A 176 34.26 -12.93 -0.82
CA GLU A 176 33.93 -11.56 -1.17
C GLU A 176 32.46 -11.48 -1.60
N ILE A 177 31.71 -10.49 -1.13
CA ILE A 177 30.28 -10.33 -1.46
C ILE A 177 29.97 -10.45 -2.96
N PRO A 178 30.73 -9.88 -3.91
CA PRO A 178 30.46 -10.07 -5.35
C PRO A 178 30.47 -11.53 -5.83
N LYS A 179 31.07 -12.45 -5.07
CA LYS A 179 31.09 -13.89 -5.34
C LYS A 179 30.02 -14.67 -4.57
N LEU A 180 29.28 -14.02 -3.66
CA LEU A 180 28.18 -14.62 -2.92
C LEU A 180 27.18 -15.35 -3.83
N PRO A 181 26.77 -14.85 -5.02
CA PRO A 181 25.80 -15.55 -5.87
C PRO A 181 26.22 -16.96 -6.27
N LEU A 182 27.53 -17.27 -6.26
CA LEU A 182 28.04 -18.60 -6.56
C LEU A 182 27.68 -19.62 -5.48
N ILE A 183 27.60 -19.19 -4.22
CA ILE A 183 27.44 -20.04 -3.03
C ILE A 183 26.26 -19.65 -2.12
N VAL A 184 25.45 -18.68 -2.54
CA VAL A 184 24.40 -18.06 -1.69
C VAL A 184 23.36 -19.09 -1.23
N TYR A 185 23.11 -20.12 -2.03
CA TYR A 185 22.19 -21.19 -1.67
C TYR A 185 22.68 -21.95 -0.44
N GLU A 186 23.93 -22.39 -0.46
CA GLU A 186 24.55 -23.13 0.63
C GLU A 186 24.68 -22.27 1.89
N VAL A 187 25.04 -21.00 1.72
CA VAL A 187 25.11 -20.02 2.82
C VAL A 187 23.73 -19.79 3.45
N ASN A 188 22.68 -19.63 2.63
CA ASN A 188 21.32 -19.46 3.13
C ASN A 188 20.82 -20.68 3.90
N GLN A 189 21.08 -21.89 3.41
CA GLN A 189 20.72 -23.13 4.13
C GLN A 189 21.41 -23.20 5.49
N ALA A 190 22.73 -22.95 5.55
CA ALA A 190 23.49 -22.93 6.81
C ALA A 190 22.93 -21.92 7.83
N LEU A 191 22.64 -20.71 7.35
CA LEU A 191 22.11 -19.65 8.19
C LEU A 191 20.69 -19.93 8.66
N LEU A 192 19.83 -20.45 7.77
CA LEU A 192 18.45 -20.78 8.11
C LEU A 192 18.39 -21.86 9.20
N GLU A 193 19.16 -22.93 9.07
CA GLU A 193 19.24 -23.98 10.10
C GLU A 193 19.72 -23.43 11.46
N THR A 194 20.76 -22.58 11.43
CA THR A 194 21.29 -21.94 12.64
C THR A 194 20.24 -21.03 13.29
N ILE A 195 19.57 -20.20 12.49
CA ILE A 195 18.53 -19.26 12.94
C ILE A 195 17.33 -20.01 13.53
N ILE A 196 16.86 -21.09 12.90
CA ILE A 196 15.75 -21.90 13.43
C ILE A 196 16.07 -22.40 14.84
N ARG A 197 17.31 -22.82 15.11
CA ARG A 197 17.74 -23.25 16.46
C ARG A 197 17.80 -22.09 17.45
N CYS A 198 18.18 -20.90 17.01
CA CYS A 198 18.20 -19.71 17.86
C CYS A 198 16.81 -19.27 18.31
N LEU A 199 15.81 -19.28 17.42
CA LEU A 199 14.48 -18.74 17.68
C LEU A 199 13.74 -19.48 18.81
N ASN A 200 13.35 -18.75 19.86
CA ASN A 200 12.48 -19.28 20.92
C ASN A 200 11.07 -19.54 20.35
N PRO A 201 10.53 -20.76 20.42
CA PRO A 201 9.21 -21.08 19.86
C PRO A 201 8.04 -20.35 20.55
N ASN A 202 8.24 -19.82 21.76
CA ASN A 202 7.21 -19.09 22.50
C ASN A 202 7.17 -17.59 22.18
N PHE A 203 8.12 -17.07 21.40
CA PHE A 203 8.22 -15.66 21.05
C PHE A 203 7.83 -15.44 19.58
N ASN A 204 7.34 -14.24 19.26
CA ASN A 204 6.94 -13.82 17.92
C ASN A 204 8.01 -12.90 17.33
N TYR A 205 8.44 -13.19 16.10
CA TYR A 205 9.48 -12.44 15.40
C TYR A 205 8.96 -11.93 14.05
N HIS A 206 9.03 -10.62 13.83
CA HIS A 206 8.53 -10.01 12.61
C HIS A 206 9.59 -9.13 11.96
N ILE A 207 9.86 -9.39 10.68
CA ILE A 207 10.63 -8.47 9.85
C ILE A 207 9.64 -7.79 8.92
N CYS A 208 9.59 -6.46 8.93
CA CYS A 208 8.66 -5.70 8.09
C CYS A 208 9.42 -4.96 7.00
N PHE A 209 9.01 -5.11 5.73
CA PHE A 209 9.57 -4.38 4.59
C PHE A 209 8.53 -3.38 4.05
N ASP A 210 8.81 -2.08 4.16
CA ASP A 210 7.98 -0.99 3.61
C ASP A 210 8.78 -0.10 2.65
N GLU A 211 8.09 0.76 1.91
CA GLU A 211 8.66 1.72 0.96
C GLU A 211 9.48 1.12 -0.19
N LEU A 212 9.10 -0.08 -0.65
CA LEU A 212 9.72 -0.75 -1.80
C LEU A 212 9.47 0.00 -3.14
N ASP A 213 8.64 1.04 -3.15
CA ASP A 213 8.14 1.75 -4.34
C ASP A 213 8.78 3.12 -4.63
N ARG A 214 9.63 3.67 -3.75
CA ARG A 214 10.11 5.06 -3.90
C ARG A 214 10.83 5.33 -5.23
N ASN A 215 11.74 4.44 -5.64
CA ASN A 215 12.47 4.51 -6.93
C ASN A 215 11.87 3.61 -8.00
N PHE A 216 10.57 3.32 -7.90
CA PHE A 216 9.90 2.47 -8.86
C PHE A 216 9.88 3.10 -10.26
N SER A 217 10.42 2.37 -11.22
CA SER A 217 10.20 2.59 -12.64
C SER A 217 9.60 1.34 -13.27
N LEU A 218 8.41 1.46 -13.85
CA LEU A 218 7.80 0.34 -14.56
C LEU A 218 8.59 -0.11 -15.78
N THR A 219 9.41 0.76 -16.36
CA THR A 219 10.20 0.45 -17.56
C THR A 219 11.43 -0.40 -17.25
N GLU A 220 11.80 -0.53 -15.97
CA GLU A 220 12.96 -1.32 -15.56
C GLU A 220 12.58 -2.77 -15.25
N GLU A 221 12.95 -3.69 -16.14
CA GLU A 221 12.71 -5.13 -15.94
C GLU A 221 13.40 -5.67 -14.69
N ILE A 222 14.61 -5.19 -14.39
CA ILE A 222 15.38 -5.63 -13.23
C ILE A 222 14.63 -5.36 -11.92
N TYR A 223 13.91 -4.24 -11.83
CA TYR A 223 13.10 -3.93 -10.67
C TYR A 223 11.96 -4.94 -10.49
N ARG A 224 11.26 -5.30 -11.59
CA ARG A 224 10.19 -6.31 -11.54
C ARG A 224 10.73 -7.67 -11.11
N HIS A 225 11.92 -8.03 -11.58
CA HIS A 225 12.60 -9.26 -11.15
C HIS A 225 12.99 -9.22 -9.67
N ARG A 226 13.45 -8.07 -9.15
CA ARG A 226 13.74 -7.91 -7.71
C ARG A 226 12.49 -8.13 -6.87
N LEU A 227 11.37 -7.49 -7.21
CA LEU A 227 10.13 -7.67 -6.45
C LEU A 227 9.53 -9.07 -6.59
N SER A 228 9.59 -9.66 -7.78
CA SER A 228 9.14 -11.05 -7.98
C SER A 228 9.97 -12.01 -7.12
N GLY A 229 11.30 -11.86 -7.15
CA GLY A 229 12.21 -12.64 -6.31
C GLY A 229 11.95 -12.42 -4.82
N LEU A 230 11.61 -11.21 -4.39
CA LEU A 230 11.25 -10.89 -3.01
C LEU A 230 10.00 -11.65 -2.55
N LEU A 231 8.92 -11.61 -3.33
CA LEU A 231 7.66 -12.27 -2.97
C LEU A 231 7.83 -13.80 -2.91
N ILE A 232 8.60 -14.37 -3.84
CA ILE A 232 8.92 -15.80 -3.85
C ILE A 232 9.78 -16.17 -2.64
N ALA A 233 10.82 -15.40 -2.35
CA ALA A 233 11.70 -15.62 -1.20
C ALA A 233 10.92 -15.54 0.13
N ALA A 234 10.09 -14.51 0.32
CA ALA A 234 9.31 -14.35 1.54
C ALA A 234 8.30 -15.49 1.75
N ARG A 235 7.62 -15.93 0.67
CA ARG A 235 6.75 -17.12 0.73
C ARG A 235 7.51 -18.34 1.23
N ASP A 236 8.65 -18.65 0.62
CA ASP A 236 9.41 -19.84 0.96
C ASP A 236 10.03 -19.76 2.36
N PHE A 237 10.56 -18.59 2.72
CA PHE A 237 11.10 -18.29 4.04
C PHE A 237 10.06 -18.48 5.15
N ASN A 238 8.90 -17.84 5.01
CA ASN A 238 7.80 -17.95 5.97
C ASN A 238 7.27 -19.39 6.08
N ARG A 239 7.20 -20.11 4.95
CA ARG A 239 6.80 -21.52 4.94
C ARG A 239 7.81 -22.41 5.69
N ASN A 240 9.10 -22.18 5.50
CA ASN A 240 10.16 -22.94 6.19
C ASN A 240 10.08 -22.72 7.71
N LEU A 241 9.98 -21.46 8.16
CA LEU A 241 9.85 -21.12 9.58
C LEU A 241 8.59 -21.74 10.21
N ARG A 242 7.45 -21.65 9.53
CA ARG A 242 6.19 -22.27 9.98
C ARG A 242 6.31 -23.79 10.10
N ARG A 243 6.92 -24.47 9.11
CA ARG A 243 7.14 -25.93 9.13
C ARG A 243 8.06 -26.37 10.27
N SER A 244 9.00 -25.52 10.67
CA SER A 244 9.89 -25.74 11.81
C SER A 244 9.27 -25.37 13.16
N GLY A 245 7.97 -25.01 13.20
CA GLY A 245 7.27 -24.67 14.44
C GLY A 245 7.74 -23.37 15.07
N LYS A 246 8.25 -22.42 14.28
CA LYS A 246 8.72 -21.11 14.76
C LYS A 246 7.75 -20.01 14.37
N ASN A 247 7.41 -19.16 15.34
CA ASN A 247 6.56 -17.98 15.13
C ASN A 247 7.41 -16.81 14.62
N ALA A 248 7.87 -16.94 13.37
CA ALA A 248 8.68 -15.93 12.72
C ALA A 248 8.17 -15.68 11.29
N SER A 249 8.06 -14.41 10.89
CA SER A 249 7.68 -14.06 9.52
C SER A 249 8.31 -12.78 9.01
N VAL A 250 8.50 -12.72 7.70
CA VAL A 250 8.77 -11.50 6.95
C VAL A 250 7.46 -11.00 6.36
N ILE A 251 7.06 -9.78 6.71
CA ILE A 251 5.85 -9.09 6.25
C ILE A 251 6.27 -8.03 5.22
N ILE A 252 5.60 -8.02 4.07
CA ILE A 252 5.88 -7.12 2.95
C ILE A 252 4.68 -6.21 2.74
N PHE A 253 4.92 -4.90 2.74
CA PHE A 253 3.95 -3.89 2.37
C PHE A 253 4.17 -3.53 0.90
N LEU A 254 3.14 -3.71 0.06
CA LEU A 254 3.24 -3.48 -1.36
C LEU A 254 2.04 -2.69 -1.89
N ARG A 255 2.27 -1.83 -2.88
CA ARG A 255 1.16 -1.18 -3.58
C ARG A 255 0.46 -2.15 -4.51
N ASP A 256 -0.86 -2.01 -4.63
CA ASP A 256 -1.70 -2.84 -5.47
C ASP A 256 -1.37 -2.66 -6.96
N ASP A 257 -1.14 -1.42 -7.41
CA ASP A 257 -0.73 -1.12 -8.78
C ASP A 257 0.58 -1.83 -9.13
N ILE A 258 1.60 -1.75 -8.29
CA ILE A 258 2.88 -2.47 -8.49
C ILE A 258 2.65 -3.97 -8.56
N LEU A 259 1.90 -4.54 -7.60
CA LEU A 259 1.61 -5.97 -7.56
C LEU A 259 0.97 -6.44 -8.87
N ARG A 260 0.05 -5.66 -9.46
CA ARG A 260 -0.60 -6.00 -10.74
C ARG A 260 0.39 -6.15 -11.89
N TYR A 261 1.41 -5.29 -11.97
CA TYR A 261 2.41 -5.33 -13.04
C TYR A 261 3.45 -6.45 -12.88
N LEU A 262 3.56 -7.07 -11.71
CA LEU A 262 4.45 -8.22 -11.52
C LEU A 262 3.93 -9.46 -12.24
N LYS A 263 4.83 -10.15 -12.93
CA LYS A 263 4.55 -11.40 -13.67
C LYS A 263 5.57 -12.45 -13.28
N PHE A 264 5.10 -13.48 -12.60
CA PHE A 264 5.90 -14.63 -12.19
C PHE A 264 5.00 -15.84 -11.94
N GLU A 265 5.58 -17.04 -11.96
CA GLU A 265 4.87 -18.29 -11.73
C GLU A 265 4.27 -18.33 -10.32
N ASP A 266 3.08 -18.92 -10.17
CA ASP A 266 2.36 -19.04 -8.90
C ASP A 266 2.00 -17.72 -8.19
N LYS A 267 2.08 -16.56 -8.87
CA LYS A 267 1.65 -15.26 -8.30
C LYS A 267 0.25 -15.33 -7.67
N ASN A 268 -0.73 -15.89 -8.38
CA ASN A 268 -2.11 -15.97 -7.88
C ASN A 268 -2.22 -16.79 -6.59
N LYS A 269 -1.47 -17.90 -6.49
CA LYS A 269 -1.41 -18.70 -5.25
C LYS A 269 -0.84 -17.88 -4.09
N ILE A 270 0.23 -17.11 -4.32
CA ILE A 270 0.78 -16.21 -3.29
C ILE A 270 -0.25 -15.18 -2.84
N VAL A 271 -0.94 -14.56 -3.80
CA VAL A 271 -1.93 -13.52 -3.51
C VAL A 271 -3.11 -14.10 -2.72
N GLU A 272 -3.71 -15.20 -3.19
CA GLU A 272 -4.86 -15.84 -2.56
C GLU A 272 -4.52 -16.37 -1.15
N ASP A 273 -3.41 -17.10 -1.01
CA ASP A 273 -3.07 -17.76 0.26
C ASP A 273 -2.46 -16.80 1.28
N SER A 274 -1.74 -15.77 0.82
CA SER A 274 -0.84 -15.01 1.70
C SER A 274 -1.04 -13.49 1.70
N ALA A 275 -1.88 -12.94 0.81
CA ALA A 275 -2.15 -11.51 0.80
C ALA A 275 -3.34 -11.11 1.68
N MET A 276 -3.31 -9.87 2.17
CA MET A 276 -4.45 -9.16 2.71
C MET A 276 -4.53 -7.77 2.09
N MET A 277 -5.67 -7.47 1.46
CA MET A 277 -5.95 -6.15 0.90
C MET A 277 -6.39 -5.22 2.04
N ILE A 278 -5.85 -4.00 2.06
CA ILE A 278 -6.32 -2.94 2.96
C ILE A 278 -7.51 -2.26 2.31
N GLU A 279 -8.67 -2.40 2.93
CA GLU A 279 -9.94 -1.88 2.43
C GLU A 279 -10.67 -1.16 3.55
N TRP A 280 -11.40 -0.10 3.20
CA TRP A 280 -12.18 0.69 4.14
C TRP A 280 -13.56 0.95 3.57
N ASP A 281 -14.59 0.91 4.42
CA ASP A 281 -15.97 1.20 3.99
C ASP A 281 -16.43 0.33 2.80
N LYS A 282 -16.03 -0.95 2.86
CA LYS A 282 -16.43 -2.00 1.93
C LYS A 282 -17.08 -3.16 2.68
N ARG A 283 -17.86 -3.96 1.98
CA ARG A 283 -18.56 -5.13 2.54
C ARG A 283 -17.63 -6.20 3.12
N SER A 284 -16.38 -6.21 2.68
CA SER A 284 -15.31 -7.14 3.08
C SER A 284 -14.70 -6.84 4.45
N THR A 285 -14.92 -5.65 5.01
CA THR A 285 -14.32 -5.21 6.28
C THR A 285 -15.37 -4.67 7.23
N SER A 286 -15.10 -4.80 8.53
CA SER A 286 -15.86 -4.13 9.59
C SER A 286 -15.37 -2.70 9.87
N ARG A 287 -14.23 -2.32 9.31
CA ARG A 287 -13.54 -1.06 9.60
C ARG A 287 -14.00 0.05 8.65
N THR A 288 -14.32 1.19 9.25
CA THR A 288 -14.81 2.37 8.55
C THR A 288 -13.88 3.54 8.79
N LEU A 289 -13.80 4.42 7.80
CA LEU A 289 -13.12 5.70 7.97
C LEU A 289 -13.86 6.61 8.97
N LYS A 290 -15.17 6.43 9.17
CA LYS A 290 -15.94 7.08 10.25
C LYS A 290 -15.34 6.71 11.60
N GLY A 291 -15.17 5.42 11.90
CA GLY A 291 -14.59 4.96 13.17
C GLY A 291 -13.17 5.49 13.41
N LEU A 292 -12.33 5.47 12.37
CA LEU A 292 -11.01 6.08 12.42
C LEU A 292 -11.06 7.57 12.80
N MET A 293 -11.98 8.32 12.18
CA MET A 293 -12.13 9.74 12.47
C MET A 293 -12.75 10.00 13.84
N GLU A 294 -13.67 9.14 14.31
CA GLU A 294 -14.24 9.23 15.66
C GLU A 294 -13.17 9.09 16.74
N LYS A 295 -12.23 8.14 16.61
CA LYS A 295 -11.07 8.04 17.51
C LYS A 295 -10.23 9.32 17.52
N ARG A 296 -9.99 9.90 16.33
CA ARG A 296 -9.23 11.15 16.18
C ARG A 296 -9.95 12.33 16.81
N PHE A 297 -11.25 12.45 16.59
CA PHE A 297 -12.09 13.49 17.19
C PHE A 297 -12.13 13.37 18.70
N SER A 298 -12.37 12.16 19.21
CA SER A 298 -12.32 11.83 20.63
C SER A 298 -11.01 12.28 21.27
N LYS A 299 -9.87 11.84 20.69
CA LYS A 299 -8.55 12.15 21.20
C LYS A 299 -8.25 13.65 21.20
N VAL A 300 -8.57 14.34 20.12
CA VAL A 300 -8.25 15.77 19.94
C VAL A 300 -9.16 16.67 20.77
N LEU A 301 -10.45 16.35 20.85
CA LEU A 301 -11.44 17.19 21.54
C LEU A 301 -11.60 16.86 23.02
N GLY A 302 -11.16 15.67 23.44
CA GLY A 302 -11.39 15.12 24.77
C GLY A 302 -12.84 14.71 24.99
N ILE A 303 -13.48 14.15 23.95
CA ILE A 303 -14.87 13.67 23.97
C ILE A 303 -14.89 12.14 23.86
N PRO A 304 -15.96 11.44 24.27
CA PRO A 304 -16.07 9.99 24.09
C PRO A 304 -16.07 9.60 22.61
N ASP A 305 -15.49 8.44 22.27
CA ASP A 305 -15.55 7.86 20.91
C ASP A 305 -16.99 7.71 20.42
N SER A 306 -17.89 7.28 21.32
CA SER A 306 -19.31 7.16 21.04
C SER A 306 -19.90 8.54 20.73
N LEU A 307 -20.42 8.70 19.51
CA LEU A 307 -21.02 9.93 18.99
C LEU A 307 -20.02 11.06 18.66
N ALA A 308 -18.72 10.77 18.60
CA ALA A 308 -17.71 11.78 18.29
C ALA A 308 -17.94 12.42 16.91
N TRP A 309 -18.44 11.65 15.93
CA TRP A 309 -18.80 12.19 14.63
C TRP A 309 -19.94 13.20 14.72
N GLU A 310 -21.01 12.85 15.42
CA GLU A 310 -22.19 13.68 15.62
C GLU A 310 -21.87 14.93 16.45
N GLU A 311 -20.83 14.92 17.28
CA GLU A 311 -20.33 16.10 17.99
C GLU A 311 -19.49 17.04 17.10
N VAL A 312 -18.91 16.52 16.02
CA VAL A 312 -18.11 17.31 15.08
C VAL A 312 -18.92 17.80 13.88
N PHE A 313 -19.90 17.03 13.42
CA PHE A 313 -20.71 17.32 12.24
C PHE A 313 -22.20 17.50 12.58
N ALA A 314 -22.80 18.58 12.07
CA ALA A 314 -24.22 18.86 12.28
C ALA A 314 -25.10 17.97 11.39
N GLU A 315 -25.44 16.75 11.78
CA GLU A 315 -26.25 15.82 10.96
C GLU A 315 -27.76 16.14 10.92
N ASP A 316 -28.19 17.27 11.49
CA ASP A 316 -29.58 17.77 11.43
C ASP A 316 -30.00 18.21 10.02
N GLN A 317 -29.03 18.52 9.15
CA GLN A 317 -29.25 18.87 7.75
C GLN A 317 -28.57 17.88 6.81
N GLN A 318 -29.29 17.39 5.81
CA GLN A 318 -28.72 16.53 4.79
C GLN A 318 -27.88 17.32 3.77
N MET A 319 -26.88 16.65 3.21
CA MET A 319 -26.13 17.13 2.04
C MET A 319 -26.96 16.96 0.76
N PRO A 320 -26.61 17.64 -0.36
CA PRO A 320 -27.30 17.46 -1.63
C PRO A 320 -27.47 15.98 -2.02
N GLY A 321 -28.67 15.61 -2.47
CA GLY A 321 -29.01 14.21 -2.77
C GLY A 321 -29.40 13.38 -1.54
N ARG A 322 -29.89 14.02 -0.47
CA ARG A 322 -30.33 13.37 0.79
C ARG A 322 -29.22 12.54 1.46
N GLN A 323 -27.96 12.92 1.25
CA GLN A 323 -26.80 12.20 1.79
C GLN A 323 -26.47 12.66 3.21
N THR A 324 -25.95 11.76 4.04
CA THR A 324 -25.26 12.14 5.28
C THR A 324 -23.97 12.90 4.94
N LYS A 325 -23.44 13.67 5.91
CA LYS A 325 -22.16 14.37 5.69
C LYS A 325 -21.02 13.39 5.48
N TYR A 326 -21.03 12.27 6.22
CA TYR A 326 -20.07 11.19 6.05
C TYR A 326 -20.05 10.65 4.62
N GLN A 327 -21.21 10.26 4.08
CA GLN A 327 -21.28 9.71 2.72
C GLN A 327 -20.85 10.74 1.67
N TYR A 328 -21.26 12.00 1.84
CA TYR A 328 -20.88 13.08 0.91
C TYR A 328 -19.37 13.34 0.86
N ILE A 329 -18.69 13.23 2.01
CA ILE A 329 -17.23 13.31 2.13
C ILE A 329 -16.61 12.07 1.48
N LEU A 330 -17.09 10.88 1.87
CA LEU A 330 -16.56 9.59 1.40
C LEU A 330 -16.59 9.47 -0.13
N ASP A 331 -17.70 9.84 -0.78
CA ASP A 331 -17.91 9.84 -2.24
C ASP A 331 -16.91 10.70 -3.04
N ARG A 332 -16.15 11.56 -2.36
CA ARG A 332 -15.10 12.40 -2.94
C ARG A 332 -13.70 11.91 -2.64
N THR A 333 -13.55 10.91 -1.79
CA THR A 333 -12.28 10.26 -1.48
C THR A 333 -12.11 8.96 -2.28
N PHE A 334 -10.90 8.38 -2.31
CA PHE A 334 -10.73 7.01 -2.78
C PHE A 334 -10.91 5.96 -1.66
N LYS A 335 -11.68 6.27 -0.61
CA LYS A 335 -11.84 5.46 0.61
C LYS A 335 -10.50 5.12 1.26
N ARG A 336 -9.71 6.16 1.55
CA ARG A 336 -8.39 6.04 2.17
C ARG A 336 -8.30 6.93 3.43
N PRO A 337 -7.66 6.47 4.52
CA PRO A 337 -7.41 7.27 5.72
C PRO A 337 -6.84 8.65 5.43
N ARG A 338 -5.82 8.70 4.56
CA ARG A 338 -5.18 9.95 4.17
C ARG A 338 -6.15 10.96 3.53
N ASP A 339 -7.08 10.48 2.72
CA ASP A 339 -8.00 11.32 1.97
C ASP A 339 -9.07 11.92 2.90
N ILE A 340 -9.64 11.13 3.81
CA ILE A 340 -10.66 11.63 4.77
C ILE A 340 -10.06 12.57 5.82
N ILE A 341 -8.84 12.28 6.30
CA ILE A 341 -8.12 13.16 7.24
C ILE A 341 -7.87 14.50 6.57
N LYS A 342 -7.35 14.48 5.33
CA LYS A 342 -7.11 15.71 4.57
C LYS A 342 -8.41 16.49 4.34
N PHE A 343 -9.47 15.85 3.87
CA PHE A 343 -10.72 16.55 3.59
C PHE A 343 -11.28 17.16 4.88
N THR A 344 -11.27 16.44 5.99
CA THR A 344 -11.72 16.96 7.30
C THR A 344 -10.88 18.15 7.77
N ASN A 345 -9.56 18.12 7.56
CA ASN A 345 -8.69 19.27 7.88
C ASN A 345 -8.96 20.50 6.99
N GLU A 346 -9.36 20.30 5.73
CA GLU A 346 -9.83 21.41 4.87
C GLU A 346 -11.16 21.99 5.38
N ILE A 347 -12.08 21.12 5.84
CA ILE A 347 -13.35 21.54 6.46
C ILE A 347 -13.08 22.37 7.71
N LEU A 348 -12.18 21.91 8.58
CA LEU A 348 -11.74 22.63 9.77
C LEU A 348 -11.15 24.00 9.42
N ARG A 349 -10.32 24.09 8.38
CA ARG A 349 -9.75 25.38 7.94
C ARG A 349 -10.83 26.37 7.53
N HIS A 350 -11.81 25.93 6.73
CA HIS A 350 -12.91 26.80 6.31
C HIS A 350 -13.87 27.13 7.45
N TYR A 351 -14.09 26.22 8.39
CA TYR A 351 -14.85 26.48 9.61
C TYR A 351 -14.22 27.62 10.42
N LYS A 352 -12.89 27.61 10.61
CA LYS A 352 -12.16 28.67 11.32
C LYS A 352 -12.15 30.02 10.60
N GLN A 353 -12.39 30.04 9.29
CA GLN A 353 -12.51 31.27 8.52
C GLN A 353 -13.93 31.84 8.54
N ASP A 354 -14.92 31.05 8.96
CA ASP A 354 -16.31 31.50 9.09
C ASP A 354 -16.46 32.38 10.34
N GLY A 355 -17.41 33.32 10.29
CA GLY A 355 -17.68 34.24 11.41
C GLY A 355 -18.49 33.61 12.54
N ASP A 356 -19.14 32.47 12.27
CA ASP A 356 -20.01 31.75 13.21
C ASP A 356 -19.34 30.45 13.69
N GLN A 357 -18.45 30.59 14.68
CA GLN A 357 -17.51 29.55 15.15
C GLN A 357 -17.99 28.82 16.41
N VAL A 358 -19.30 28.78 16.66
CA VAL A 358 -19.86 28.34 17.95
C VAL A 358 -20.34 26.88 17.94
N GLY A 359 -20.27 26.18 16.81
CA GLY A 359 -20.97 24.91 16.63
C GLY A 359 -20.18 23.80 15.95
N LYS A 360 -20.93 22.91 15.31
CA LYS A 360 -20.45 21.75 14.55
C LYS A 360 -20.20 22.15 13.09
N PHE A 361 -19.50 21.32 12.33
CA PHE A 361 -19.36 21.52 10.89
C PHE A 361 -20.71 21.38 10.19
N VAL A 362 -21.14 22.45 9.52
CA VAL A 362 -22.38 22.51 8.74
C VAL A 362 -22.10 22.32 7.25
N ASN A 363 -23.15 22.17 6.44
CA ASN A 363 -23.05 21.94 4.98
C ASN A 363 -22.16 22.98 4.28
N LYS A 364 -22.24 24.24 4.70
CA LYS A 364 -21.42 25.35 4.17
C LYS A 364 -19.93 25.06 4.30
N ASN A 365 -19.46 24.61 5.47
CA ASN A 365 -18.02 24.34 5.68
C ASN A 365 -17.54 23.22 4.77
N ILE A 366 -18.33 22.16 4.61
CA ILE A 366 -18.04 21.02 3.71
C ILE A 366 -17.98 21.48 2.25
N ILE A 367 -18.96 22.27 1.83
CA ILE A 367 -19.07 22.80 0.47
C ILE A 367 -17.87 23.71 0.12
N SER A 368 -17.47 24.57 1.06
CA SER A 368 -16.32 25.48 0.89
C SER A 368 -14.99 24.74 0.79
N ALA A 369 -14.83 23.63 1.51
CA ALA A 369 -13.60 22.84 1.51
C ALA A 369 -13.33 22.04 0.23
N ARG A 370 -14.35 21.87 -0.64
CA ARG A 370 -14.25 21.02 -1.84
C ARG A 370 -13.16 21.48 -2.80
N GLU A 371 -12.98 22.79 -2.99
CA GLU A 371 -12.03 23.30 -3.98
C GLU A 371 -10.58 22.97 -3.59
N GLU A 372 -10.20 23.27 -2.34
CA GLU A 372 -8.85 22.99 -1.84
C GLU A 372 -8.59 21.50 -1.69
N TYR A 373 -9.58 20.72 -1.27
CA TYR A 373 -9.48 19.26 -1.25
C TYR A 373 -9.30 18.68 -2.66
N SER A 374 -10.07 19.15 -3.64
CA SER A 374 -9.98 18.70 -5.04
C SER A 374 -8.61 18.99 -5.65
N LYS A 375 -8.04 20.18 -5.37
CA LYS A 375 -6.68 20.54 -5.76
C LYS A 375 -5.64 19.58 -5.17
N TYR A 376 -5.76 19.25 -3.88
CA TYR A 376 -4.91 18.25 -3.23
C TYR A 376 -5.07 16.86 -3.87
N MET A 377 -6.30 16.41 -4.07
CA MET A 377 -6.58 15.09 -4.65
C MET A 377 -5.96 14.93 -6.03
N LYS A 378 -6.05 15.95 -6.89
CA LYS A 378 -5.39 15.94 -8.20
C LYS A 378 -3.88 15.80 -8.07
N LYS A 379 -3.24 16.56 -7.17
CA LYS A 379 -1.77 16.48 -6.97
C LYS A 379 -1.34 15.08 -6.55
N GLU A 380 -2.06 14.48 -5.60
CA GLU A 380 -1.78 13.10 -5.14
C GLU A 380 -2.01 12.07 -6.24
N LEU A 381 -3.05 12.24 -7.03
CA LEU A 381 -3.35 11.34 -8.15
C LEU A 381 -2.27 11.46 -9.25
N VAL A 382 -1.85 12.67 -9.60
CA VAL A 382 -0.78 12.90 -10.58
C VAL A 382 0.53 12.25 -10.12
N ASP A 383 0.90 12.39 -8.84
CA ASP A 383 2.10 11.73 -8.31
C ASP A 383 2.02 10.19 -8.39
N GLU A 384 0.83 9.62 -8.20
CA GLU A 384 0.58 8.18 -8.34
C GLU A 384 0.65 7.74 -9.82
N VAL A 385 0.04 8.50 -10.73
CA VAL A 385 -0.14 8.17 -12.15
C VAL A 385 1.11 8.40 -12.98
N HIS A 386 1.83 9.51 -12.76
CA HIS A 386 2.92 9.98 -13.63
C HIS A 386 4.01 8.92 -13.88
N LYS A 387 4.30 8.10 -12.85
CA LYS A 387 5.27 6.99 -12.95
C LYS A 387 4.86 5.88 -13.92
N HIS A 388 3.57 5.75 -14.19
CA HIS A 388 2.98 4.72 -15.05
C HIS A 388 2.55 5.28 -16.41
N PHE A 389 2.07 6.51 -16.41
CA PHE A 389 1.45 7.17 -17.55
C PHE A 389 1.88 8.64 -17.59
N PRO A 390 3.02 8.98 -18.26
CA PRO A 390 3.60 10.33 -18.27
C PRO A 390 2.84 11.39 -19.10
N ASP A 391 1.81 10.99 -19.86
CA ASP A 391 0.94 11.91 -20.59
C ASP A 391 -0.32 12.27 -19.76
N GLU A 392 -0.27 12.16 -18.43
CA GLU A 392 -1.42 12.35 -17.54
C GLU A 392 -1.96 13.77 -17.53
N ASP A 393 -1.08 14.77 -17.65
CA ASP A 393 -1.50 16.16 -17.76
C ASP A 393 -2.35 16.39 -19.02
N PHE A 394 -1.95 15.80 -20.15
CA PHE A 394 -2.72 15.85 -21.38
C PHE A 394 -4.10 15.18 -21.17
N ALA A 395 -4.15 14.04 -20.48
CA ALA A 395 -5.41 13.36 -20.19
C ALA A 395 -6.36 14.21 -19.34
N PHE A 396 -5.84 14.91 -18.33
CA PHE A 396 -6.66 15.84 -17.54
C PHE A 396 -7.11 17.06 -18.34
N ASP A 397 -6.31 17.53 -19.30
CA ASP A 397 -6.71 18.60 -20.22
C ASP A 397 -7.85 18.16 -21.15
N VAL A 398 -7.80 16.92 -21.67
CA VAL A 398 -8.94 16.33 -22.42
C VAL A 398 -10.20 16.37 -21.58
N ILE A 399 -10.14 15.95 -20.31
CA ILE A 399 -11.29 15.99 -19.39
C ILE A 399 -11.79 17.41 -19.15
N ARG A 400 -10.89 18.40 -19.00
CA ARG A 400 -11.27 19.83 -18.88
C ARG A 400 -11.99 20.33 -20.11
N THR A 401 -11.50 19.98 -21.31
CA THR A 401 -12.12 20.35 -22.59
C THR A 401 -13.54 19.78 -22.72
N ILE A 402 -13.77 18.56 -22.23
CA ILE A 402 -15.12 17.96 -22.17
C ILE A 402 -16.04 18.75 -21.23
N GLY A 403 -15.53 19.23 -20.10
CA GLY A 403 -16.22 20.14 -19.17
C GLY A 403 -17.38 19.54 -18.36
N ASN A 404 -17.60 18.22 -18.43
CA ASN A 404 -18.70 17.53 -17.74
C ASN A 404 -18.19 16.32 -16.93
N LEU A 405 -18.85 16.05 -15.81
CA LEU A 405 -18.54 14.90 -14.96
C LEU A 405 -18.77 13.55 -15.63
N SER A 406 -19.76 13.46 -16.53
CA SER A 406 -20.05 12.25 -17.29
C SER A 406 -19.93 12.53 -18.78
N PHE A 407 -19.33 11.59 -19.50
CA PHE A 407 -19.02 11.75 -20.91
C PHE A 407 -19.03 10.41 -21.64
N THR A 408 -19.08 10.47 -22.97
CA THR A 408 -19.03 9.27 -23.82
C THR A 408 -17.64 9.05 -24.39
N PHE A 409 -17.34 7.82 -24.81
CA PHE A 409 -16.10 7.51 -25.53
C PHE A 409 -15.87 8.44 -26.73
N ASN A 410 -16.92 8.70 -27.52
CA ASN A 410 -16.84 9.57 -28.69
C ASN A 410 -16.46 11.00 -28.31
N LYS A 411 -17.07 11.56 -27.26
CA LYS A 411 -16.73 12.90 -26.78
C LYS A 411 -15.29 12.98 -26.29
N PHE A 412 -14.79 11.93 -25.63
CA PHE A 412 -13.40 11.84 -25.20
C PHE A 412 -12.45 11.83 -26.41
N LYS A 413 -12.77 11.03 -27.44
CA LYS A 413 -11.99 10.95 -28.67
C LYS A 413 -11.94 12.29 -29.41
N GLU A 414 -13.08 12.96 -29.57
CA GLU A 414 -13.16 14.29 -30.20
C GLU A 414 -12.24 15.29 -29.49
N SER A 415 -12.37 15.43 -28.17
CA SER A 415 -11.55 16.36 -27.39
C SER A 415 -10.07 15.96 -27.37
N TYR A 416 -9.76 14.66 -27.43
CA TYR A 416 -8.39 14.16 -27.60
C TYR A 416 -7.79 14.58 -28.95
N ASP A 417 -8.53 14.38 -30.05
CA ASP A 417 -8.05 14.69 -31.39
C ASP A 417 -7.88 16.21 -31.58
N GLU A 418 -8.78 17.02 -31.01
CA GLU A 418 -8.67 18.49 -30.96
C GLU A 418 -7.36 18.94 -30.28
N LEU A 419 -7.06 18.41 -29.09
CA LEU A 419 -5.86 18.78 -28.33
C LEU A 419 -4.58 18.21 -28.92
N LYS A 420 -4.63 17.01 -29.51
CA LYS A 420 -3.47 16.37 -30.15
C LYS A 420 -2.98 17.17 -31.35
N ASN A 421 -3.86 17.91 -32.04
CA ASN A 421 -3.45 18.81 -33.11
C ASN A 421 -2.66 20.02 -32.61
N LEU A 422 -2.70 20.33 -31.31
CA LEU A 422 -2.04 21.47 -30.68
C LEU A 422 -0.81 21.09 -29.87
N ARG A 423 -0.72 19.84 -29.41
CA ARG A 423 0.34 19.34 -28.52
C ARG A 423 0.70 17.90 -28.87
N GLU A 424 2.00 17.61 -28.89
CA GLU A 424 2.49 16.25 -29.06
C GLU A 424 2.09 15.37 -27.87
N VAL A 425 1.57 14.18 -28.15
CA VAL A 425 1.19 13.15 -27.17
C VAL A 425 1.56 11.78 -27.72
N LYS A 426 2.15 10.93 -26.88
CA LYS A 426 2.62 9.60 -27.30
C LYS A 426 1.54 8.54 -27.11
N THR A 427 0.75 8.69 -26.04
CA THR A 427 -0.25 7.71 -25.65
C THR A 427 -1.55 7.91 -26.42
N GLY A 428 -2.00 6.87 -27.13
CA GLY A 428 -3.29 6.91 -27.82
C GLY A 428 -4.50 6.97 -26.87
N HIS A 429 -5.58 7.61 -27.32
CA HIS A 429 -6.84 7.81 -26.57
C HIS A 429 -7.36 6.57 -25.81
N SER A 430 -7.41 5.38 -26.43
CA SER A 430 -7.88 4.16 -25.76
C SER A 430 -6.99 3.74 -24.58
N ILE A 431 -5.67 3.83 -24.73
CA ILE A 431 -4.71 3.51 -23.66
C ILE A 431 -4.84 4.54 -22.54
N MET A 432 -4.95 5.82 -22.89
CA MET A 432 -5.15 6.91 -21.94
C MET A 432 -6.41 6.73 -21.11
N LEU A 433 -7.52 6.33 -21.74
CA LEU A 433 -8.78 6.09 -21.04
C LEU A 433 -8.67 4.89 -20.08
N ARG A 434 -7.97 3.83 -20.50
CA ARG A 434 -7.67 2.67 -19.65
C ARG A 434 -6.81 3.06 -18.44
N GLU A 435 -5.77 3.88 -18.62
CA GLU A 435 -4.93 4.34 -17.51
C GLU A 435 -5.69 5.26 -16.55
N LEU A 436 -6.52 6.18 -17.06
CA LEU A 436 -7.42 6.98 -16.22
C LEU A 436 -8.34 6.09 -15.36
N TYR A 437 -8.83 4.97 -15.90
CA TYR A 437 -9.61 4.00 -15.14
C TYR A 437 -8.76 3.23 -14.11
N ASN A 438 -7.58 2.74 -14.50
CA ASN A 438 -6.69 1.97 -13.62
C ASN A 438 -6.31 2.73 -12.34
N PHE A 439 -6.22 4.06 -12.41
CA PHE A 439 -5.96 4.93 -11.26
C PHE A 439 -7.23 5.55 -10.64
N SER A 440 -8.41 5.16 -11.14
CA SER A 440 -9.72 5.65 -10.71
C SER A 440 -9.95 7.15 -10.89
N ALA A 441 -9.22 7.80 -11.80
CA ALA A 441 -9.56 9.15 -12.25
C ALA A 441 -10.97 9.16 -12.87
N ILE A 442 -11.32 8.05 -13.54
CA ILE A 442 -12.65 7.79 -14.09
C ILE A 442 -13.15 6.39 -13.71
N GLY A 443 -14.46 6.20 -13.76
CA GLY A 443 -15.16 4.92 -13.76
C GLY A 443 -16.00 4.78 -15.03
N PHE A 444 -16.49 3.57 -15.31
CA PHE A 444 -17.37 3.32 -16.45
C PHE A 444 -18.71 2.74 -16.01
N LEU A 445 -19.75 2.97 -16.81
CA LEU A 445 -21.09 2.44 -16.54
C LEU A 445 -21.23 1.05 -17.17
N LYS A 446 -21.43 0.03 -16.33
CA LYS A 446 -21.78 -1.32 -16.77
C LYS A 446 -23.30 -1.44 -16.83
N VAL A 447 -23.83 -1.75 -18.01
CA VAL A 447 -25.26 -1.96 -18.24
C VAL A 447 -25.54 -3.46 -18.36
N GLY A 448 -26.51 -3.99 -17.59
CA GLY A 448 -26.99 -5.37 -17.76
C GLY A 448 -26.30 -6.45 -16.91
N GLY A 449 -26.36 -6.32 -15.58
CA GLY A 449 -25.98 -7.39 -14.64
C GLY A 449 -27.11 -8.41 -14.38
N SER A 450 -26.80 -9.45 -13.58
CA SER A 450 -27.69 -10.60 -13.27
C SER A 450 -29.06 -10.24 -12.67
N GLY A 451 -29.24 -9.01 -12.17
CA GLY A 451 -30.48 -8.51 -11.57
C GLY A 451 -31.20 -7.41 -12.36
N GLY A 452 -30.70 -7.02 -13.54
CA GLY A 452 -31.16 -5.81 -14.24
C GLY A 452 -30.69 -4.52 -13.55
N GLY A 453 -30.28 -3.53 -14.33
CA GLY A 453 -29.78 -2.25 -13.83
C GLY A 453 -28.42 -1.85 -14.39
N SER A 454 -27.98 -0.65 -14.01
CA SER A 454 -26.68 -0.08 -14.38
C SER A 454 -25.86 0.23 -13.13
N GLU A 455 -24.58 -0.12 -13.13
CA GLU A 455 -23.67 0.09 -12.00
C GLU A 455 -22.42 0.83 -12.48
N TRP A 456 -21.92 1.75 -11.66
CA TRP A 456 -20.63 2.39 -11.91
C TRP A 456 -19.50 1.51 -11.39
N VAL A 457 -18.61 1.09 -12.30
CA VAL A 457 -17.43 0.30 -11.96
C VAL A 457 -16.26 1.24 -11.75
N TRP A 458 -15.65 1.15 -10.57
CA TRP A 458 -14.48 1.94 -10.17
C TRP A 458 -13.38 1.03 -9.67
N ARG A 459 -12.13 1.24 -10.11
CA ARG A 459 -11.00 0.42 -9.69
C ARG A 459 -10.64 0.56 -8.19
N TYR A 460 -10.99 1.67 -7.55
CA TYR A 460 -10.78 1.85 -6.10
C TYR A 460 -11.82 1.12 -5.25
N GLU A 461 -13.02 0.90 -5.79
CA GLU A 461 -14.08 0.12 -5.15
C GLU A 461 -13.85 -1.38 -5.31
N ASP A 462 -13.39 -1.81 -6.49
CA ASP A 462 -13.03 -3.19 -6.78
C ASP A 462 -11.65 -3.23 -7.43
N THR A 463 -10.65 -3.70 -6.66
CA THR A 463 -9.27 -3.79 -7.11
C THR A 463 -9.03 -4.87 -8.16
N GLU A 464 -9.99 -5.76 -8.39
CA GLU A 464 -9.94 -6.82 -9.40
C GLU A 464 -10.65 -6.39 -10.69
N ALA A 465 -11.67 -5.53 -10.61
CA ALA A 465 -12.49 -5.07 -11.75
C ALA A 465 -11.67 -4.53 -12.92
N GLU A 466 -11.61 -5.27 -14.02
CA GLU A 466 -10.89 -4.89 -15.24
C GLU A 466 -11.61 -3.81 -16.06
N TYR A 467 -10.83 -3.08 -16.87
CA TYR A 467 -11.36 -2.12 -17.81
C TYR A 467 -12.13 -2.82 -18.94
N ASP A 468 -13.36 -2.41 -19.20
CA ASP A 468 -14.14 -2.91 -20.34
C ASP A 468 -13.89 -2.05 -21.58
N GLU A 469 -13.23 -2.62 -22.59
CA GLU A 469 -12.98 -1.97 -23.89
C GLU A 469 -14.26 -1.59 -24.64
N ARG A 470 -15.42 -2.15 -24.25
CA ARG A 470 -16.73 -1.86 -24.84
C ARG A 470 -17.48 -0.78 -24.07
N ALA A 471 -16.94 -0.27 -22.96
CA ALA A 471 -17.56 0.78 -22.19
C ALA A 471 -17.76 2.04 -23.04
N THR A 472 -18.99 2.56 -23.06
CA THR A 472 -19.35 3.74 -23.85
C THR A 472 -19.53 5.00 -23.02
N ILE A 473 -19.84 4.85 -21.73
CA ILE A 473 -20.15 5.94 -20.80
C ILE A 473 -19.17 5.90 -19.63
N PHE A 474 -18.57 7.05 -19.36
CA PHE A 474 -17.58 7.26 -18.32
C PHE A 474 -18.00 8.37 -17.39
N ARG A 475 -17.44 8.34 -16.19
CA ARG A 475 -17.62 9.39 -15.19
C ARG A 475 -16.31 9.70 -14.49
N VAL A 476 -16.00 10.98 -14.36
CA VAL A 476 -14.87 11.48 -13.59
C VAL A 476 -15.18 11.34 -12.10
N HIS A 477 -14.17 10.96 -11.31
CA HIS A 477 -14.30 10.86 -9.87
C HIS A 477 -14.77 12.19 -9.25
N SER A 478 -15.74 12.14 -8.34
CA SER A 478 -16.38 13.34 -7.79
C SER A 478 -15.41 14.28 -7.09
N GLY A 479 -14.34 13.75 -6.48
CA GLY A 479 -13.30 14.55 -5.84
C GLY A 479 -12.42 15.35 -6.81
N LEU A 480 -12.47 15.10 -8.12
CA LEU A 480 -11.77 15.88 -9.15
C LEU A 480 -12.65 16.97 -9.78
N LYS A 481 -13.92 17.09 -9.37
CA LYS A 481 -14.90 17.98 -10.00
C LYS A 481 -14.43 19.43 -10.00
N GLU A 482 -14.06 19.95 -8.82
CA GLU A 482 -13.78 21.37 -8.63
C GLU A 482 -12.47 21.78 -9.30
N VAL A 483 -11.38 21.01 -9.14
CA VAL A 483 -10.06 21.30 -9.75
C VAL A 483 -10.07 21.19 -11.28
N LEU A 484 -11.00 20.43 -11.85
CA LEU A 484 -11.17 20.29 -13.31
C LEU A 484 -12.29 21.19 -13.86
N GLY A 485 -12.98 21.96 -13.02
CA GLY A 485 -14.05 22.88 -13.45
C GLY A 485 -15.28 22.18 -14.05
N LEU A 486 -15.57 20.95 -13.62
CA LEU A 486 -16.57 20.10 -14.29
C LEU A 486 -18.00 20.40 -13.84
N LYS A 487 -18.89 20.46 -14.82
CA LYS A 487 -20.34 20.60 -14.59
C LYS A 487 -20.99 19.25 -14.34
N GLN A 488 -22.10 19.29 -13.60
CA GLN A 488 -22.95 18.13 -13.39
C GLN A 488 -23.93 18.05 -14.59
N GLY A 489 -23.76 17.06 -15.45
CA GLY A 489 -24.52 16.88 -16.68
C GLY A 489 -24.63 15.40 -17.06
N ARG A 490 -25.64 15.04 -17.86
CA ARG A 490 -25.77 13.68 -18.42
C ARG A 490 -24.75 13.49 -19.55
N ALA A 491 -24.21 12.28 -19.69
CA ALA A 491 -23.45 11.91 -20.88
C ALA A 491 -24.42 11.86 -22.07
N ILE A 492 -24.37 12.82 -22.98
CA ILE A 492 -25.20 12.83 -24.19
C ILE A 492 -24.34 12.26 -25.33
N GLY A 493 -24.77 11.15 -25.93
CA GLY A 493 -24.15 10.56 -27.12
C GLY A 493 -24.51 11.37 -28.38
N ALA A 494 -23.59 11.46 -29.34
CA ALA A 494 -23.77 12.26 -30.56
C ALA A 494 -24.80 11.70 -31.55
N ASN A 495 -25.37 10.50 -31.33
CA ASN A 495 -26.33 9.88 -32.24
C ASN A 495 -27.51 9.16 -31.56
N ASP A 496 -27.69 9.30 -30.25
CA ASP A 496 -28.86 8.75 -29.58
C ASP A 496 -29.85 9.90 -29.30
N ALA A 497 -31.07 9.77 -29.84
CA ALA A 497 -32.22 10.47 -29.30
C ALA A 497 -32.19 10.36 -27.77
N PRO A 498 -32.64 11.38 -27.01
CA PRO A 498 -32.66 11.28 -25.56
C PRO A 498 -33.34 9.96 -25.22
N VAL A 499 -32.58 9.02 -24.66
CA VAL A 499 -33.19 7.83 -24.08
C VAL A 499 -33.99 8.41 -22.93
N THR A 500 -35.29 8.54 -23.16
CA THR A 500 -36.27 8.58 -22.09
C THR A 500 -36.05 7.27 -21.36
N ALA A 501 -35.27 7.35 -20.28
CA ALA A 501 -35.69 6.62 -19.10
C ALA A 501 -37.13 7.07 -18.88
N GLY A 502 -38.08 6.21 -19.26
CA GLY A 502 -39.40 6.31 -18.68
C GLY A 502 -39.19 6.37 -17.18
N ASP A 503 -39.77 7.41 -16.57
CA ASP A 503 -39.76 7.75 -15.16
C ASP A 503 -39.19 6.64 -14.26
N VAL A 504 -37.90 6.75 -13.96
CA VAL A 504 -37.36 6.18 -12.73
C VAL A 504 -36.99 7.38 -11.88
N ASP A 505 -37.98 7.81 -11.10
CA ASP A 505 -37.73 8.50 -9.85
C ASP A 505 -36.68 7.70 -9.08
N ILE A 506 -35.50 8.29 -8.86
CA ILE A 506 -34.58 7.85 -7.79
C ILE A 506 -35.03 8.54 -6.50
N GLU A 507 -36.34 8.50 -6.25
CA GLU A 507 -37.02 8.69 -4.98
C GLU A 507 -37.84 7.42 -4.76
N THR A 508 -37.24 6.40 -4.15
CA THR A 508 -37.83 5.37 -3.27
C THR A 508 -36.89 4.17 -3.15
N VAL A 509 -35.98 4.24 -2.18
CA VAL A 509 -35.74 3.11 -1.26
C VAL A 509 -35.73 3.73 0.15
N GLU A 510 -36.92 4.20 0.54
CA GLU A 510 -37.36 4.43 1.91
C GLU A 510 -38.71 3.70 2.00
N GLU A 511 -38.93 2.97 3.10
CA GLU A 511 -40.07 2.08 3.43
C GLU A 511 -39.92 0.58 3.10
N ALA A 512 -39.02 -0.10 3.85
CA ALA A 512 -39.32 -1.28 4.66
C ALA A 512 -38.19 -1.53 5.67
#